data_AF-A0A932BA81-F1
#
_entry.id   AF-A0A932BA81-F1
#
_cell.length_a   1.000
_cell.length_b   1.000
_cell.length_c   1.000
_cell.angle_alpha   90.00
_cell.angle_beta   90.00
_cell.angle_gamma   90.00
#
_symmetry.space_group_name_H-M   'P 1'
#
loop_
_entity.id
_entity.type
_entity.pdbx_description
1 polymer ?
#
loop_
_entity_poly.entity_id
_entity_poly.type
_entity_poly.pdbx_seq_one_letter_code
_entity_poly.pdbx_strand_id
1 'polypeptide(L)' 'MIRCHFARLLGERKLKISDVARETGINRGTLTRLYYETAERVELDVLDKLCDFFGVDLPALIERESVITKQ' A
#
# COMPACT_ATOMS: atom_id res chain seq x y z
N MET A 1 -11.64 6.19 8.36
CA MET A 1 -11.35 4.84 7.82
C MET A 1 -9.84 4.70 7.68
N ILE A 2 -9.26 3.50 7.68
CA ILE A 2 -7.83 3.34 7.31
C ILE A 2 -7.76 3.22 5.79
N ARG A 3 -6.86 3.96 5.15
CA ARG A 3 -6.62 3.95 3.71
C ARG A 3 -5.23 3.49 3.38
N CYS A 4 -5.08 2.89 2.20
CA CYS A 4 -3.79 2.41 1.69
C CYS A 4 -3.46 3.09 0.36
N HIS A 5 -2.38 3.85 0.32
CA HIS A 5 -1.93 4.61 -0.85
C HIS A 5 -1.14 3.76 -1.86
N PHE A 6 -1.19 2.43 -1.76
CA PHE A 6 -0.41 1.53 -2.60
C PHE A 6 -0.67 1.75 -4.11
N ALA A 7 -1.93 1.92 -4.51
CA ALA A 7 -2.28 2.22 -5.91
C ALA A 7 -1.71 3.56 -6.40
N ARG A 8 -1.71 4.57 -5.52
CA ARG A 8 -1.14 5.89 -5.82
C ARG A 8 0.39 5.79 -6.00
N LEU A 9 1.09 5.13 -5.07
CA LEU A 9 2.54 4.96 -5.14
C LEU A 9 2.98 4.19 -6.39
N LEU A 10 2.21 3.16 -6.80
CA LEU A 10 2.44 2.45 -8.05
C LEU A 10 2.28 3.38 -9.27
N GLY A 11 1.22 4.19 -9.29
CA GLY A 11 0.94 5.13 -10.38
C GLY A 11 2.02 6.20 -10.54
N GLU A 12 2.43 6.83 -9.42
CA GLU A 12 3.47 7.86 -9.39
C GLU A 12 4.82 7.33 -9.91
N ARG A 13 5.12 6.06 -9.65
CA ARG A 13 6.38 5.40 -10.07
C ARG A 13 6.28 4.58 -11.35
N LYS A 14 5.10 4.56 -11.99
CA LYS A 14 4.82 3.76 -13.20
C LYS A 14 5.16 2.27 -13.05
N LEU A 15 4.92 1.72 -11.87
CA LEU A 15 5.19 0.32 -11.54
C LEU A 15 3.94 -0.54 -11.72
N LYS A 16 4.13 -1.82 -12.04
CA LYS A 16 3.05 -2.81 -12.02
C LYS A 16 3.11 -3.62 -10.72
N ILE A 17 1.97 -4.15 -10.30
CA ILE A 17 1.89 -5.11 -9.19
C ILE A 17 2.87 -6.28 -9.38
N SER A 18 3.04 -6.75 -10.62
CA SER A 18 3.98 -7.83 -10.94
C SER A 18 5.43 -7.49 -10.66
N ASP A 19 5.81 -6.22 -10.84
CA ASP A 19 7.17 -5.76 -10.57
C ASP A 19 7.40 -5.76 -9.06
N VAL A 20 6.48 -5.16 -8.31
CA VAL A 20 6.56 -5.13 -6.84
C VAL A 20 6.57 -6.54 -6.25
N ALA A 21 5.72 -7.44 -6.74
CA ALA A 21 5.70 -8.83 -6.28
C ALA A 21 7.05 -9.53 -6.48
N ARG A 22 7.71 -9.29 -7.62
CA ARG A 22 9.02 -9.89 -7.94
C ARG A 22 10.13 -9.32 -7.06
N GLU A 23 10.18 -8.01 -6.89
CA GLU A 23 11.26 -7.35 -6.14
C GLU A 23 11.11 -7.50 -4.62
N THR A 24 9.88 -7.52 -4.10
CA THR A 24 9.61 -7.61 -2.65
C THR A 24 9.35 -9.02 -2.14
N GLY A 25 9.08 -9.97 -3.04
CA GLY A 25 8.63 -11.32 -2.68
C GLY A 25 7.23 -11.39 -2.06
N ILE A 26 6.49 -10.28 -2.00
CA ILE A 26 5.13 -10.26 -1.45
C ILE A 26 4.17 -11.00 -2.41
N ASN A 27 3.27 -11.80 -1.83
CA ASN A 27 2.25 -12.51 -2.59
C ASN A 27 1.41 -11.53 -3.43
N ARG A 28 1.30 -11.81 -4.73
CA ARG A 28 0.55 -10.97 -5.68
C ARG A 28 -0.90 -10.72 -5.25
N GLY A 29 -1.57 -11.71 -4.66
CA GLY A 29 -2.94 -11.55 -4.16
C GLY A 29 -3.05 -10.56 -3.01
N THR A 30 -2.04 -10.48 -2.13
CA THR A 30 -1.96 -9.45 -1.09
C THR A 30 -1.81 -8.07 -1.71
N LEU A 31 -0.88 -7.90 -2.65
CA LEU A 31 -0.70 -6.62 -3.34
C LEU A 31 -1.94 -6.19 -4.13
N THR A 32 -2.64 -7.14 -4.77
CA THR A 32 -3.91 -6.86 -5.45
C THR A 32 -4.98 -6.36 -4.48
N ARG A 33 -5.12 -6.96 -3.30
CA ARG A 33 -6.08 -6.48 -2.29
C ARG A 33 -5.72 -5.09 -1.76
N LEU A 34 -4.43 -4.82 -1.54
CA LEU A 34 -3.95 -3.49 -1.16
C LEU A 34 -4.24 -2.46 -2.26
N TYR A 35 -4.04 -2.83 -3.53
CA TYR A 35 -4.30 -1.96 -4.68
C TYR A 35 -5.77 -1.55 -4.80
N TYR A 36 -6.68 -2.50 -4.59
CA TYR A 36 -8.13 -2.25 -4.63
C TYR A 36 -8.72 -1.82 -3.28
N GLU A 37 -7.89 -1.57 -2.26
CA GLU A 37 -8.33 -1.23 -0.90
C GLU A 37 -9.34 -2.23 -0.31
N THR A 38 -9.23 -3.52 -0.65
CA THR A 38 -10.09 -4.62 -0.15
C THR A 38 -9.42 -5.48 0.92
N ALA A 39 -8.24 -5.08 1.40
CA ALA A 39 -7.53 -5.79 2.45
C ALA A 39 -8.14 -5.50 3.83
N GLU A 40 -8.64 -6.54 4.51
CA GLU A 40 -9.14 -6.43 5.90
C GLU A 40 -8.02 -6.54 6.94
N ARG A 41 -6.89 -7.12 6.55
CA ARG A 41 -5.70 -7.35 7.37
C ARG A 41 -4.46 -7.19 6.52
N VAL A 42 -3.40 -6.69 7.14
CA VAL A 42 -2.07 -6.59 6.52
C VAL A 42 -1.03 -6.99 7.56
N GLU A 43 -0.08 -7.82 7.17
CA GLU A 43 1.03 -8.19 8.03
C GLU A 43 2.06 -7.05 8.14
N LEU A 44 2.68 -6.86 9.31
CA LEU A 44 3.69 -5.80 9.51
C LEU A 44 4.89 -5.94 8.56
N ASP A 45 5.34 -7.17 8.31
CA ASP A 45 6.42 -7.48 7.34
C ASP A 45 6.08 -7.02 5.91
N VAL A 46 4.80 -7.06 5.52
CA VAL A 46 4.35 -6.55 4.22
C VAL A 46 4.46 -5.03 4.18
N LEU A 47 4.06 -4.34 5.26
CA LEU A 47 4.18 -2.89 5.34
C LEU A 47 5.64 -2.45 5.31
N ASP A 48 6.50 -3.11 6.08
CA ASP A 48 7.94 -2.84 6.16
C ASP A 48 8.62 -2.98 4.79
N LYS A 49 8.42 -4.13 4.12
CA LYS A 49 8.94 -4.38 2.77
C LYS A 49 8.46 -3.37 1.73
N LEU A 50 7.20 -2.93 1.82
CA LEU A 50 6.68 -1.91 0.92
C LEU A 50 7.29 -0.54 1.21
N CYS A 51 7.47 -0.17 2.48
CA CYS A 51 8.16 1.05 2.88
C CYS A 51 9.59 1.07 2.35
N ASP A 52 10.33 -0.04 2.52
CA ASP A 52 11.70 -0.19 1.99
C ASP A 52 11.74 -0.12 0.46
N PHE A 53 10.86 -0.86 -0.21
CA PHE A 53 10.81 -0.89 -1.67
C PHE A 53 10.50 0.47 -2.28
N PHE A 54 9.59 1.23 -1.66
CA PHE A 54 9.29 2.58 -2.09
C PHE A 54 10.27 3.61 -1.49
N GLY A 55 11.06 3.29 -0.47
CA GLY A 55 11.86 4.27 0.25
C GLY A 55 11.01 5.40 0.83
N VAL A 56 9.90 5.05 1.49
CA VAL A 56 8.96 5.98 2.14
C VAL A 56 8.62 5.50 3.55
N ASP A 57 8.24 6.43 4.43
CA ASP A 57 7.75 6.07 5.76
C ASP A 57 6.31 5.55 5.73
N LEU A 58 5.93 4.82 6.79
CA LEU A 58 4.60 4.23 6.93
C LEU A 58 3.42 5.21 6.67
N PRO A 59 3.43 6.48 7.11
CA PRO A 59 2.34 7.42 6.84
C PRO A 59 2.13 7.74 5.35
N ALA A 60 3.16 7.55 4.50
CA ALA A 60 3.02 7.70 3.06
C ALA A 60 2.31 6.51 2.42
N LEU A 61 2.33 5.34 3.08
CA LEU A 61 1.69 4.11 2.62
C LEU A 61 0.29 3.91 3.22
N ILE A 62 0.12 4.20 4.52
CA ILE A 62 -1.12 3.99 5.27
C ILE A 62 -1.50 5.26 6.03
N GLU A 63 -2.76 5.67 5.93
CA GLU A 63 -3.28 6.80 6.69
C GLU A 63 -4.62 6.51 7.36
N ARG A 64 -4.93 7.23 8.43
CA ARG A 64 -6.28 7.29 8.98
C ARG A 64 -7.01 8.47 8.35
N GLU A 65 -7.91 8.18 7.43
CA GLU A 65 -8.85 9.16 6.90
C GLU A 65 -9.81 9.59 8.02
N SER A 66 -9.65 10.83 8.44
CA SER A 66 -10.51 11.49 9.42
C SER A 66 -11.74 12.02 8.68
N VAL A 67 -12.93 11.56 9.06
CA VAL A 67 -14.18 12.13 8.54
C VAL A 67 -14.36 13.48 9.23
N ILE A 68 -13.75 14.54 8.70
CA ILE A 68 -14.11 15.90 9.10
C ILE A 68 -15.45 16.16 8.42
N THR A 69 -16.54 15.99 9.18
CA THR A 69 -17.84 16.53 8.81
C THR A 69 -17.64 18.03 8.61
N LYS A 70 -17.54 18.48 7.35
CA LYS A 70 -17.62 19.90 7.04
C LYS A 70 -18.97 20.37 7.59
N GLN A 71 -18.91 21.22 8.61
CA GLN A 71 -20.04 21.90 9.20
C GLN A 71 -20.55 22.98 8.24
#